data_AF-A0A2V6HNN4-F1
#
_entry.id   AF-A0A2V6HNN4-F1
#
_cell.length_a   1.000
_cell.length_b   1.000
_cell.length_c   1.000
_cell.angle_alpha   90.00
_cell.angle_beta   90.00
_cell.angle_gamma   90.00
#
_symmetry.space_group_name_H-M   'P 1'
#
loop_
_entity.id
_entity.type
_entity.pdbx_description
1 polymer ?
#
loop_
_entity_poly.entity_id
_entity_poly.type
_entity_poly.pdbx_seq_one_letter_code
_entity_poly.pdbx_strand_id
1 'polypeptide(L)'
;MAHPLEQLRDDALREIESAPDEQSLEAARIKYLGRSGSISAWGEQMKTLASEEKPIVGKLLNEVRSSVTAAIDLRAQEFRSQKESDALTKIDISLPGTQHEIHTSTVQIRAMQAGPPPIRVIAPGAAYRRDEVDATHSAQFHQIEGLYVDKNVSVADLKGTLEFFMRELFGADTAVQFRPHYFPFTEPSLEIYVKSKALKKGEEWVEVCGCGVVHPAVFEAVNKARGDKAYDPGKWSGYAFGLGMDRLAMILFDIPDIRLFAQNDLRFLKQFT
;
A
#
# COMPACT_ATOMS: atom_id res chain seq x y z
N MET A 1 2.71 -62.97 -6.64
CA MET A 1 3.86 -62.26 -6.06
C MET A 1 3.70 -60.80 -6.46
N ALA A 2 3.72 -59.87 -5.51
CA ALA A 2 3.58 -58.44 -5.80
C ALA A 2 4.75 -57.98 -6.70
N HIS A 3 4.47 -57.12 -7.67
CA HIS A 3 5.51 -56.65 -8.58
C HIS A 3 6.48 -55.73 -7.82
N PRO A 4 7.80 -55.74 -8.08
CA PRO A 4 8.77 -54.89 -7.38
C PRO A 4 8.44 -53.37 -7.39
N LEU A 5 7.74 -52.91 -8.43
CA LEU A 5 7.25 -51.52 -8.52
C LEU A 5 6.12 -51.19 -7.52
N GLU A 6 5.28 -52.17 -7.16
CA GLU A 6 4.22 -51.99 -6.16
C GLU A 6 4.82 -51.90 -4.75
N GLN A 7 5.85 -52.71 -4.46
CA GLN A 7 6.61 -52.60 -3.20
C GLN A 7 7.30 -51.23 -3.10
N LEU A 8 7.92 -50.77 -4.19
CA LEU A 8 8.56 -49.46 -4.23
C LEU A 8 7.57 -48.31 -3.99
N ARG A 9 6.34 -48.42 -4.52
CA ARG A 9 5.26 -47.46 -4.25
C ARG A 9 4.89 -47.46 -2.77
N ASP A 10 4.65 -48.62 -2.19
CA ASP A 10 4.18 -48.74 -0.81
C ASP A 10 5.25 -48.26 0.19
N ASP A 11 6.53 -48.53 -0.08
CA ASP A 11 7.65 -48.02 0.71
C ASP A 11 7.78 -46.49 0.58
N ALA A 12 7.65 -45.95 -0.64
CA ALA A 12 7.70 -44.51 -0.86
C ALA A 12 6.55 -43.79 -0.14
N LEU A 13 5.33 -44.31 -0.23
CA LEU A 13 4.16 -43.74 0.46
C LEU A 13 4.34 -43.75 1.98
N ARG A 14 4.87 -44.85 2.55
CA ARG A 14 5.13 -44.94 4.00
C ARG A 14 6.22 -43.96 4.46
N GLU A 15 7.26 -43.76 3.66
CA GLU A 15 8.34 -42.82 3.97
C GLU A 15 7.88 -41.36 3.86
N ILE A 16 7.00 -41.04 2.90
CA ILE A 16 6.37 -39.72 2.76
C ILE A 16 5.43 -39.42 3.93
N GLU A 17 4.61 -40.39 4.32
CA GLU A 17 3.67 -40.25 5.44
C GLU A 17 4.39 -40.08 6.78
N SER A 18 5.49 -40.80 6.98
CA SER A 18 6.30 -40.73 8.21
C SER A 18 7.33 -39.59 8.24
N ALA A 19 7.41 -38.77 7.18
CA ALA A 19 8.32 -37.64 7.15
C ALA A 19 7.98 -36.63 8.28
N PRO A 20 8.92 -36.32 9.18
CA PRO A 20 8.69 -35.42 10.31
C PRO A 20 8.79 -33.93 9.94
N ASP A 21 9.51 -33.59 8.86
CA ASP A 21 9.78 -32.22 8.44
C ASP A 21 9.95 -32.09 6.92
N GLU A 22 10.00 -30.84 6.44
CA GLU A 22 10.14 -30.49 5.03
C GLU A 22 11.49 -30.94 4.44
N GLN A 23 12.54 -31.05 5.27
CA GLN A 23 13.84 -31.57 4.83
C GLN A 23 13.78 -33.08 4.55
N SER A 24 13.06 -33.83 5.38
CA SER A 24 12.83 -35.26 5.23
C SER A 24 11.93 -35.54 4.03
N LEU A 25 10.93 -34.68 3.77
CA LEU A 25 10.10 -34.77 2.57
C LEU A 25 10.91 -34.49 1.30
N GLU A 26 11.80 -33.50 1.31
CA GLU A 26 12.69 -33.22 0.17
C GLU A 26 13.70 -34.35 -0.04
N ALA A 27 14.23 -34.95 1.04
CA ALA A 27 15.08 -36.12 0.97
C ALA A 27 14.34 -37.31 0.33
N ALA A 28 13.08 -37.57 0.70
CA ALA A 28 12.23 -38.59 0.07
C ALA A 28 11.97 -38.27 -1.41
N ARG A 29 11.67 -37.00 -1.75
CA ARG A 29 11.50 -36.55 -3.14
C ARG A 29 12.75 -36.82 -3.98
N ILE A 30 13.94 -36.49 -3.48
CA ILE A 30 15.21 -36.76 -4.17
C ILE A 30 15.45 -38.27 -4.31
N LYS A 31 15.21 -39.03 -3.25
CA LYS A 31 15.41 -40.49 -3.20
C LYS A 31 14.54 -41.24 -4.22
N TYR A 32 13.28 -40.87 -4.37
CA TYR A 32 12.34 -41.58 -5.23
C TYR A 32 12.18 -40.97 -6.63
N LEU A 33 12.03 -39.65 -6.73
CA LEU A 33 11.74 -38.92 -7.97
C LEU A 33 12.94 -38.18 -8.57
N GLY A 34 14.09 -38.13 -7.89
CA GLY A 34 15.29 -37.47 -8.38
C GLY A 34 15.85 -38.09 -9.67
N ARG A 35 16.83 -37.41 -10.29
CA ARG A 35 17.47 -37.85 -11.55
C ARG A 35 18.09 -39.25 -11.45
N SER A 36 18.59 -39.61 -10.26
CA SER A 36 19.11 -40.95 -9.93
C SER A 36 18.23 -41.68 -8.91
N GLY A 37 16.99 -41.23 -8.72
CA GLY A 37 16.07 -41.80 -7.75
C GLY A 37 15.55 -43.17 -8.18
N SER A 38 15.04 -43.94 -7.23
CA SER A 38 14.62 -45.33 -7.44
C SER A 38 13.60 -45.50 -8.58
N ILE A 39 12.65 -44.56 -8.73
CA ILE A 39 11.63 -44.59 -9.80
C ILE A 39 12.25 -44.21 -11.16
N SER A 40 13.22 -43.29 -11.16
CA SER A 40 13.96 -42.89 -12.38
C SER A 40 14.90 -44.00 -12.86
N ALA A 41 15.56 -44.72 -11.95
CA ALA A 41 16.41 -45.86 -12.25
C ALA A 41 15.64 -47.03 -12.87
N TRP A 42 14.41 -47.29 -12.39
CA TRP A 42 13.50 -48.25 -13.03
C TRP A 42 13.13 -47.84 -14.46
N GLY A 43 13.01 -46.54 -14.73
CA GLY A 43 12.79 -46.00 -16.08
C GLY A 43 13.92 -46.32 -17.07
N GLU A 44 15.17 -46.38 -16.60
CA GLU A 44 16.31 -46.80 -17.43
C GLU A 44 16.36 -48.31 -17.65
N GLN A 45 16.03 -49.10 -16.63
CA GLN A 45 15.94 -50.57 -16.72
C GLN A 45 14.82 -51.06 -17.64
N MET A 46 13.81 -50.23 -17.94
CA MET A 46 12.79 -50.58 -18.95
C MET A 46 13.35 -50.68 -20.38
N LYS A 47 14.50 -50.05 -20.68
CA LYS A 47 15.09 -50.11 -22.02
C LYS A 47 15.53 -51.52 -22.41
N THR A 48 15.79 -52.40 -21.44
CA THR A 48 16.29 -53.77 -21.62
C THR A 48 15.21 -54.85 -21.62
N LEU A 49 13.93 -54.51 -21.37
CA LEU A 49 12.82 -55.48 -21.35
C LEU A 49 12.36 -55.92 -22.76
N ALA A 50 11.70 -57.08 -22.85
CA ALA A 50 11.12 -57.58 -24.11
C ALA A 50 9.97 -56.68 -24.61
N SER A 51 9.75 -56.62 -25.93
CA SER A 51 8.79 -55.69 -26.55
C SER A 51 7.34 -55.87 -26.09
N GLU A 52 7.00 -57.06 -25.58
CA GLU A 52 5.65 -57.43 -25.13
C GLU A 52 5.34 -56.95 -23.69
N GLU A 53 6.35 -56.79 -22.84
CA GLU A 53 6.19 -56.42 -21.42
C GLU A 53 6.33 -54.91 -21.17
N LYS A 54 6.96 -54.18 -22.10
CA LYS A 54 7.17 -52.72 -22.03
C LYS A 54 5.89 -51.90 -21.78
N PRO A 55 4.75 -52.17 -22.43
CA PRO A 55 3.54 -51.36 -22.24
C PRO A 55 2.93 -51.50 -20.83
N ILE A 56 2.96 -52.72 -20.26
CA ILE A 56 2.36 -53.03 -18.97
C ILE A 56 3.19 -52.41 -17.83
N VAL A 57 4.52 -52.61 -17.89
CA VAL A 57 5.46 -52.05 -16.89
C VAL A 57 5.53 -50.53 -16.98
N GLY A 58 5.44 -49.95 -18.19
CA GLY A 58 5.42 -48.49 -18.38
C GLY A 58 4.17 -47.82 -17.82
N LYS A 59 3.00 -48.45 -17.95
CA LYS A 59 1.76 -47.97 -17.35
C LYS A 59 1.87 -47.98 -15.82
N LEU A 60 2.32 -49.09 -15.25
CA LEU A 60 2.51 -49.25 -13.81
C LEU A 60 3.53 -48.22 -13.25
N LEU A 61 4.64 -47.97 -13.96
CA LEU A 61 5.65 -46.99 -13.53
C LEU A 61 5.08 -45.56 -13.51
N ASN A 62 4.27 -45.18 -14.50
CA ASN A 62 3.63 -43.87 -14.54
C ASN A 62 2.57 -43.72 -13.44
N GLU A 63 1.79 -44.78 -13.14
CA GLU A 63 0.86 -44.81 -12.01
C GLU A 63 1.61 -44.62 -10.69
N VAL A 64 2.69 -45.38 -10.45
CA VAL A 64 3.53 -45.23 -9.24
C VAL A 64 4.12 -43.83 -9.14
N ARG A 65 4.66 -43.28 -10.23
CA ARG A 65 5.19 -41.91 -10.26
C ARG A 65 4.10 -40.90 -9.90
N SER A 66 2.91 -41.03 -10.49
CA SER A 66 1.78 -40.13 -10.22
C SER A 66 1.33 -40.19 -8.76
N SER A 67 1.22 -41.40 -8.18
CA SER A 67 0.83 -41.57 -6.77
C SER A 67 1.86 -40.97 -5.81
N VAL A 68 3.15 -41.18 -6.07
CA VAL A 68 4.23 -40.66 -5.24
C VAL A 68 4.32 -39.13 -5.34
N THR A 69 4.17 -38.56 -6.54
CA THR A 69 4.11 -37.10 -6.71
C THR A 69 2.92 -36.50 -5.96
N ALA A 70 1.72 -37.07 -6.10
CA ALA A 70 0.53 -36.59 -5.42
C ALA A 70 0.66 -36.64 -3.89
N ALA A 71 1.28 -37.70 -3.35
CA ALA A 71 1.53 -37.83 -1.91
C ALA A 71 2.53 -36.78 -1.40
N ILE A 72 3.59 -36.48 -2.17
CA ILE A 72 4.56 -35.42 -1.83
C ILE A 72 3.87 -34.05 -1.83
N ASP A 73 3.09 -33.75 -2.86
CA ASP A 73 2.40 -32.46 -2.98
C ASP A 73 1.41 -32.25 -1.83
N LEU A 74 0.64 -33.29 -1.48
CA LEU A 74 -0.28 -33.28 -0.33
C LEU A 74 0.47 -33.01 0.97
N ARG A 75 1.54 -33.76 1.24
CA ARG A 75 2.33 -33.62 2.47
C ARG A 75 3.03 -32.27 2.57
N ALA A 76 3.49 -31.72 1.44
CA ALA A 76 4.06 -30.38 1.38
C ALA A 76 3.01 -29.30 1.71
N GLN A 77 1.77 -29.47 1.24
CA GLN A 77 0.66 -28.57 1.55
C GLN A 77 0.28 -28.62 3.04
N GLU A 78 0.30 -29.81 3.66
CA GLU A 78 0.09 -29.96 5.10
C GLU A 78 1.15 -29.21 5.91
N PHE A 79 2.44 -29.40 5.61
CA PHE A 79 3.52 -28.68 6.28
C PHE A 79 3.41 -27.17 6.13
N ARG A 80 3.04 -26.69 4.94
CA ARG A 80 2.80 -25.26 4.70
C ARG A 80 1.65 -24.72 5.55
N SER A 81 0.53 -25.43 5.57
CA SER A 81 -0.66 -25.03 6.33
C SER A 81 -0.39 -25.04 7.83
N GLN A 82 0.39 -26.00 8.31
CA GLN A 82 0.82 -26.09 9.70
C GLN A 82 1.75 -24.93 10.09
N LYS A 83 2.74 -24.60 9.25
CA LYS A 83 3.59 -23.42 9.46
C LYS A 83 2.80 -22.11 9.49
N GLU A 84 1.84 -21.95 8.59
CA GLU A 84 0.97 -20.77 8.55
C GLU A 84 0.12 -20.69 9.83
N SER A 85 -0.48 -21.81 10.27
CA SER A 85 -1.24 -21.89 11.53
C SER A 85 -0.37 -21.60 12.77
N ASP A 86 0.83 -22.17 12.85
CA ASP A 86 1.77 -21.95 13.96
C ASP A 86 2.27 -20.51 14.00
N ALA A 87 2.46 -19.88 12.84
CA ALA A 87 2.81 -18.46 12.74
C ALA A 87 1.65 -17.56 13.21
N LEU A 88 0.41 -17.87 12.81
CA LEU A 88 -0.78 -17.13 13.21
C LEU A 88 -1.06 -17.25 14.71
N THR A 89 -0.82 -18.42 15.30
CA THR A 89 -1.04 -18.66 16.75
C THR A 89 -0.11 -17.80 17.64
N LYS A 90 1.02 -17.35 17.09
CA LYS A 90 1.98 -16.47 17.80
C LYS A 90 1.58 -14.99 17.76
N ILE A 91 0.58 -14.61 16.98
CA ILE A 91 0.15 -13.22 16.84
C ILE A 91 -0.87 -12.90 17.92
N ASP A 92 -0.53 -11.94 18.80
CA ASP A 92 -1.49 -11.40 19.75
C ASP A 92 -2.46 -10.46 19.05
N ILE A 93 -3.66 -10.96 18.75
CA ILE A 93 -4.75 -10.22 18.10
C ILE A 93 -5.38 -9.16 19.00
N SER A 94 -5.05 -9.13 20.30
CA SER A 94 -5.57 -8.14 21.24
C SER A 94 -4.75 -6.84 21.28
N LEU A 95 -3.53 -6.86 20.70
CA LEU A 95 -2.68 -5.68 20.65
C LEU A 95 -3.35 -4.59 19.81
N PRO A 96 -3.35 -3.33 20.29
CA PRO A 96 -3.86 -2.22 19.51
C PRO A 96 -3.00 -2.04 18.25
N GLY A 97 -3.65 -1.83 17.11
CA GLY A 97 -2.97 -1.53 15.86
C GLY A 97 -2.14 -0.25 15.95
N THR A 98 -1.05 -0.18 15.19
CA THR A 98 -0.26 1.05 15.07
C THR A 98 -1.06 2.12 14.33
N GLN A 99 -1.32 3.24 14.99
CA GLN A 99 -1.96 4.39 14.37
C GLN A 99 -0.98 5.10 13.46
N HIS A 100 -1.40 5.33 12.21
CA HIS A 100 -0.67 6.15 11.25
C HIS A 100 -1.40 7.47 11.04
N GLU A 101 -0.66 8.54 10.79
CA GLU A 101 -1.26 9.86 10.57
C GLU A 101 -1.98 9.87 9.21
N ILE A 102 -3.28 10.21 9.22
CA ILE A 102 -4.14 10.28 8.01
C ILE A 102 -4.04 11.63 7.28
N HIS A 103 -3.41 12.61 7.92
CA HIS A 103 -3.21 14.00 7.51
C HIS A 103 -1.97 14.57 8.22
N THR A 104 -1.38 15.64 7.69
CA THR A 104 -0.24 16.35 8.28
C THR A 104 -0.65 17.49 9.24
N SER A 105 -1.96 17.68 9.46
CA SER A 105 -2.54 18.67 10.37
C SER A 105 -2.05 18.55 11.82
N THR A 106 -1.59 17.38 12.24
CA THR A 106 -0.97 17.15 13.56
C THR A 106 0.22 18.09 13.80
N VAL A 107 1.01 18.39 12.77
CA VAL A 107 2.14 19.31 12.83
C VAL A 107 1.67 20.73 13.11
N GLN A 108 0.53 21.13 12.54
CA GLN A 108 -0.06 22.45 12.79
C GLN A 108 -0.48 22.60 14.25
N ILE A 109 -1.12 21.58 14.83
CA ILE A 109 -1.49 21.57 16.24
C ILE A 109 -0.25 21.61 17.13
N ARG A 110 0.76 20.79 16.85
CA ARG A 110 2.03 20.78 17.60
C ARG A 110 2.73 22.13 17.53
N ALA A 111 2.74 22.79 16.36
CA ALA A 111 3.29 24.14 16.21
C ALA A 111 2.54 25.17 17.06
N MET A 112 1.20 25.11 17.06
CA MET A 112 0.39 25.99 17.92
C MET A 112 0.58 25.72 19.42
N GLN A 113 0.83 24.48 19.82
CA GLN A 113 1.16 24.14 21.21
C GLN A 113 2.58 24.57 21.60
N ALA A 114 3.52 24.61 20.66
CA ALA A 114 4.91 24.98 20.93
C ALA A 114 5.11 26.50 21.11
N GLY A 115 4.34 27.33 20.40
CA GLY A 115 4.51 28.80 20.45
C GLY A 115 3.18 29.57 20.33
N PRO A 116 3.12 30.82 20.80
CA PRO A 116 1.96 31.70 20.60
C PRO A 116 1.90 32.24 19.15
N PRO A 117 0.74 32.77 18.69
CA PRO A 117 0.63 33.49 17.42
C PRO A 117 1.54 34.73 17.35
N PRO A 118 1.89 35.22 16.15
CA PRO A 118 1.48 34.70 14.84
C PRO A 118 2.22 33.42 14.44
N ILE A 119 1.54 32.53 13.71
CA ILE A 119 2.12 31.27 13.22
C ILE A 119 1.92 31.14 11.72
N ARG A 120 2.97 30.67 11.04
CA ARG A 120 3.00 30.36 9.62
C ARG A 120 3.72 29.03 9.44
N VAL A 121 3.01 28.00 9.03
CA VAL A 121 3.53 26.63 8.93
C VAL A 121 3.16 26.06 7.57
N ILE A 122 4.12 25.37 6.96
CA ILE A 122 3.90 24.44 5.86
C ILE A 122 4.41 23.08 6.34
N ALA A 123 3.55 22.07 6.28
CA ALA A 123 3.79 20.73 6.79
C ALA A 123 3.68 19.72 5.63
N PRO A 124 4.78 19.45 4.91
CA PRO A 124 4.84 18.30 4.00
C PRO A 124 5.00 17.00 4.78
N GLY A 125 4.38 15.92 4.33
CA GLY A 125 4.54 14.62 4.97
C GLY A 125 3.76 13.51 4.29
N ALA A 126 4.11 12.26 4.66
CA ALA A 126 3.35 11.10 4.27
C ALA A 126 2.07 10.98 5.12
N ALA A 127 0.97 10.68 4.45
CA ALA A 127 -0.31 10.35 5.04
C ALA A 127 -0.72 8.93 4.64
N TYR A 128 -1.44 8.25 5.53
CA TYR A 128 -1.81 6.86 5.36
C TYR A 128 -3.32 6.71 5.45
N ARG A 129 -3.95 6.10 4.45
CA ARG A 129 -5.39 5.83 4.43
C ARG A 129 -5.64 4.39 4.03
N ARG A 130 -6.69 3.80 4.61
CA ARG A 130 -7.13 2.45 4.28
C ARG A 130 -8.10 2.49 3.10
N ASP A 131 -7.58 2.90 1.95
CA ASP A 131 -8.32 2.95 0.69
C ASP A 131 -7.94 1.74 -0.18
N GLU A 132 -8.82 1.35 -1.10
CA GLU A 132 -8.50 0.33 -2.10
C GLU A 132 -7.41 0.86 -3.04
N VAL A 133 -6.33 0.10 -3.22
CA VAL A 133 -5.21 0.52 -4.05
C VAL A 133 -5.57 0.38 -5.53
N ASP A 134 -5.67 1.51 -6.23
CA ASP A 134 -6.00 1.59 -7.65
C ASP A 134 -5.09 2.60 -8.39
N ALA A 135 -5.46 3.03 -9.59
CA ALA A 135 -4.66 3.97 -10.37
C ALA A 135 -4.64 5.41 -9.79
N THR A 136 -5.58 5.73 -8.90
CA THR A 136 -5.79 7.05 -8.30
C THR A 136 -5.63 7.07 -6.77
N HIS A 137 -5.71 5.91 -6.13
CA HIS A 137 -5.64 5.74 -4.67
C HIS A 137 -4.46 4.85 -4.29
N SER A 138 -3.71 5.30 -3.29
CA SER A 138 -2.61 4.55 -2.68
C SER A 138 -2.78 4.57 -1.17
N ALA A 139 -2.43 3.47 -0.50
CA ALA A 139 -2.50 3.37 0.95
C ALA A 139 -1.56 4.37 1.66
N GLN A 140 -0.48 4.75 0.99
CA GLN A 140 0.43 5.83 1.38
C GLN A 140 0.51 6.86 0.25
N PHE A 141 0.39 8.13 0.61
CA PHE A 141 0.56 9.26 -0.30
C PHE A 141 1.12 10.44 0.48
N HIS A 142 1.53 11.50 -0.21
CA HIS A 142 2.11 12.69 0.38
C HIS A 142 1.13 13.86 0.29
N GLN A 143 1.06 14.63 1.37
CA GLN A 143 0.30 15.86 1.45
C GLN A 143 1.20 17.01 1.87
N ILE A 144 0.80 18.21 1.46
CA ILE A 144 1.28 19.45 2.05
C ILE A 144 0.08 20.14 2.62
N GLU A 145 0.16 20.45 3.91
CA GLU A 145 -0.81 21.33 4.54
C GLU A 145 -0.16 22.61 5.03
N GLY A 146 -0.91 23.71 4.98
CA GLY A 146 -0.49 25.01 5.47
C GLY A 146 -1.41 25.52 6.57
N LEU A 147 -0.84 26.26 7.51
CA LEU A 147 -1.55 27.01 8.54
C LEU A 147 -0.99 28.44 8.60
N TYR A 148 -1.90 29.41 8.58
CA TYR A 148 -1.58 30.82 8.81
C TYR A 148 -2.51 31.38 9.90
N VAL A 149 -1.95 31.90 10.98
CA VAL A 149 -2.69 32.52 12.10
C VAL A 149 -2.08 33.87 12.41
N ASP A 150 -2.89 34.92 12.36
CA ASP A 150 -2.50 36.30 12.68
C ASP A 150 -3.74 37.13 13.09
N LYS A 151 -3.57 38.42 13.34
CA LYS A 151 -4.70 39.34 13.59
C LYS A 151 -5.39 39.68 12.27
N ASN A 152 -6.72 39.76 12.33
CA ASN A 152 -7.57 40.20 11.21
C ASN A 152 -7.42 39.38 9.92
N VAL A 153 -7.07 38.10 10.03
CA VAL A 153 -7.06 37.18 8.88
C VAL A 153 -8.49 36.88 8.45
N SER A 154 -8.76 37.03 7.16
CA SER A 154 -10.08 36.88 6.55
C SER A 154 -10.08 35.79 5.47
N VAL A 155 -11.28 35.41 5.04
CA VAL A 155 -11.46 34.53 3.87
C VAL A 155 -10.90 35.16 2.59
N ALA A 156 -10.80 36.50 2.51
CA ALA A 156 -10.20 37.17 1.35
C ALA A 156 -8.69 36.90 1.26
N ASP A 157 -8.00 36.88 2.40
CA ASP A 157 -6.56 36.56 2.47
C ASP A 157 -6.31 35.11 2.05
N LEU A 158 -7.14 34.18 2.53
CA LEU A 158 -7.13 32.77 2.12
C LEU A 158 -7.29 32.64 0.60
N LYS A 159 -8.35 33.24 0.03
CA LYS A 159 -8.66 33.14 -1.39
C LYS A 159 -7.56 33.77 -2.24
N GLY A 160 -7.09 34.97 -1.88
CA GLY A 160 -6.03 35.65 -2.61
C GLY A 160 -4.70 34.89 -2.59
N THR A 161 -4.32 34.34 -1.43
CA THR A 161 -3.08 33.56 -1.29
C THR A 161 -3.13 32.28 -2.13
N LEU A 162 -4.22 31.53 -2.05
CA LEU A 162 -4.33 30.27 -2.79
C LEU A 162 -4.58 30.49 -4.28
N GLU A 163 -5.31 31.54 -4.68
CA GLU A 163 -5.43 31.90 -6.09
C GLU A 163 -4.07 32.27 -6.70
N PHE A 164 -3.26 33.06 -5.98
CA PHE A 164 -1.89 33.36 -6.39
C PHE A 164 -1.06 32.08 -6.54
N PHE A 165 -1.08 31.21 -5.52
CA PHE A 165 -0.35 29.94 -5.56
C PHE A 165 -0.77 29.05 -6.73
N MET A 166 -2.07 28.92 -7.01
CA MET A 166 -2.55 28.10 -8.14
C MET A 166 -2.12 28.68 -9.49
N ARG A 167 -2.09 30.01 -9.65
CA ARG A 167 -1.64 30.64 -10.89
C ARG A 167 -0.12 30.52 -11.08
N GLU A 168 0.66 30.59 -10.01
CA GLU A 168 2.10 30.31 -10.07
C GLU A 168 2.36 28.84 -10.45
N LEU A 169 1.55 27.91 -9.96
CA LEU A 169 1.72 26.49 -10.22
C LEU A 169 1.23 26.04 -11.60
N PHE A 170 0.08 26.54 -12.05
CA PHE A 170 -0.60 26.09 -13.27
C PHE A 170 -0.56 27.09 -14.43
N GLY A 171 0.06 28.25 -14.22
CA GLY A 171 0.19 29.35 -15.19
C GLY A 171 -0.77 30.52 -14.91
N ALA A 172 -0.35 31.71 -15.31
CA ALA A 172 -1.04 32.98 -14.99
C ALA A 172 -2.51 33.04 -15.46
N ASP A 173 -2.84 32.36 -16.56
CA ASP A 173 -4.20 32.33 -17.14
C ASP A 173 -5.11 31.25 -16.51
N THR A 174 -4.66 30.58 -15.44
CA THR A 174 -5.44 29.54 -14.76
C THR A 174 -6.71 30.12 -14.15
N ALA A 175 -7.85 29.56 -14.55
CA ALA A 175 -9.12 29.84 -13.90
C ALA A 175 -9.20 29.07 -12.57
N VAL A 176 -9.48 29.79 -11.49
CA VAL A 176 -9.58 29.25 -10.14
C VAL A 176 -11.00 29.43 -9.62
N GLN A 177 -11.62 28.37 -9.12
CA GLN A 177 -12.96 28.40 -8.56
C GLN A 177 -12.96 27.83 -7.14
N PHE A 178 -13.54 28.58 -6.21
CA PHE A 178 -13.77 28.14 -4.84
C PHE A 178 -15.21 27.64 -4.72
N ARG A 179 -15.39 26.40 -4.24
CA ARG A 179 -16.71 25.80 -4.00
C ARG A 179 -16.89 25.55 -2.51
N PRO A 180 -18.06 25.85 -1.91
CA PRO A 180 -18.35 25.48 -0.54
C PRO A 180 -18.21 23.96 -0.34
N HIS A 181 -17.55 23.58 0.74
CA HIS A 181 -17.44 22.20 1.19
C HIS A 181 -17.56 22.16 2.72
N TYR A 182 -17.38 21.00 3.34
CA TYR A 182 -17.36 20.85 4.79
C TYR A 182 -16.08 20.15 5.25
N PHE A 183 -15.37 20.76 6.18
CA PHE A 183 -14.34 20.12 7.00
C PHE A 183 -14.59 20.47 8.47
N PRO A 184 -14.52 19.50 9.40
CA PRO A 184 -14.91 19.73 10.80
C PRO A 184 -14.02 20.72 11.56
N PHE A 185 -12.86 21.06 11.01
CA PHE A 185 -11.86 21.96 11.61
C PHE A 185 -11.80 23.34 10.95
N THR A 186 -12.65 23.63 9.96
CA THR A 186 -12.73 24.94 9.31
C THR A 186 -14.16 25.42 9.09
N GLU A 187 -14.41 26.71 9.24
CA GLU A 187 -15.69 27.36 8.93
C GLU A 187 -15.46 28.85 8.59
N PRO A 188 -15.78 29.32 7.36
CA PRO A 188 -16.26 28.53 6.23
C PRO A 188 -15.20 27.61 5.63
N SER A 189 -15.67 26.48 5.09
CA SER A 189 -14.87 25.46 4.38
C SER A 189 -15.06 25.56 2.86
N LEU A 190 -13.98 25.40 2.11
CA LEU A 190 -13.92 25.57 0.65
C LEU A 190 -13.04 24.51 0.00
N GLU A 191 -13.40 24.11 -1.22
CA GLU A 191 -12.53 23.37 -2.15
C GLU A 191 -12.13 24.26 -3.31
N ILE A 192 -10.94 24.01 -3.85
CA ILE A 192 -10.38 24.72 -4.99
C ILE A 192 -10.37 23.80 -6.20
N TYR A 193 -11.01 24.30 -7.25
CA TYR A 193 -10.99 23.69 -8.58
C TYR A 193 -10.21 24.60 -9.52
N VAL A 194 -9.37 24.02 -10.35
CA VAL A 194 -8.59 24.74 -11.37
C VAL A 194 -8.98 24.26 -12.77
N LYS A 195 -8.89 25.19 -13.73
CA LYS A 195 -9.00 24.92 -15.16
C LYS A 195 -7.90 25.72 -15.87
N SER A 196 -6.95 25.03 -16.51
CA SER A 196 -5.81 25.65 -17.17
C SER A 196 -5.46 24.95 -18.48
N LYS A 197 -5.21 25.71 -19.55
CA LYS A 197 -4.78 25.18 -20.85
C LYS A 197 -3.42 24.46 -20.80
N ALA A 198 -2.62 24.71 -19.76
CA ALA A 198 -1.35 24.02 -19.54
C ALA A 198 -1.55 22.53 -19.17
N LEU A 199 -2.75 22.16 -18.70
CA LEU A 199 -3.09 20.79 -18.37
C LEU A 199 -3.58 20.04 -19.61
N LYS A 200 -3.25 18.76 -19.73
CA LYS A 200 -3.77 17.89 -20.80
C LYS A 200 -5.30 17.85 -20.85
N LYS A 201 -5.95 17.99 -19.68
CA LYS A 201 -7.40 18.13 -19.51
C LYS A 201 -7.82 19.59 -19.36
N GLY A 202 -7.19 20.52 -20.09
CA GLY A 202 -7.25 21.95 -19.80
C GLY A 202 -8.62 22.63 -19.93
N GLU A 203 -9.63 21.92 -20.41
CA GLU A 203 -11.02 22.40 -20.44
C GLU A 203 -11.88 21.94 -19.26
N GLU A 204 -11.42 20.95 -18.49
CA GLU A 204 -12.13 20.37 -17.35
C GLU A 204 -11.74 21.06 -16.03
N TRP A 205 -12.68 21.09 -15.10
CA TRP A 205 -12.42 21.52 -13.72
C TRP A 205 -11.85 20.36 -12.92
N VAL A 206 -10.67 20.57 -12.32
CA VAL A 206 -10.00 19.56 -11.50
C VAL A 206 -9.86 20.07 -10.08
N GLU A 207 -10.33 19.30 -9.11
CA GLU A 207 -10.11 19.57 -7.68
C GLU A 207 -8.63 19.40 -7.32
N VAL A 208 -8.06 20.36 -6.59
CA VAL A 208 -6.62 20.36 -6.27
C VAL A 208 -6.31 20.66 -4.80
N CYS A 209 -7.23 21.25 -4.03
CA CYS A 209 -6.96 21.68 -2.67
C CYS A 209 -8.24 21.84 -1.85
N GLY A 210 -8.24 21.33 -0.62
CA GLY A 210 -9.21 21.70 0.42
C GLY A 210 -8.66 22.84 1.27
N CYS A 211 -9.50 23.76 1.71
CA CYS A 211 -9.09 24.89 2.54
C CYS A 211 -10.24 25.48 3.37
N GLY A 212 -9.92 26.36 4.29
CA GLY A 212 -10.94 27.08 5.03
C GLY A 212 -10.37 27.95 6.15
N VAL A 213 -11.24 28.77 6.75
CA VAL A 213 -10.90 29.55 7.94
C VAL A 213 -10.94 28.61 9.15
N VAL A 214 -9.90 28.62 9.99
CA VAL A 214 -9.78 27.71 11.13
C VAL A 214 -10.95 27.91 12.09
N HIS A 215 -11.63 26.81 12.44
CA HIS A 215 -12.79 26.85 13.32
C HIS A 215 -12.37 27.26 14.75
N PRO A 216 -13.09 28.17 15.44
CA PRO A 216 -12.74 28.64 16.79
C PRO A 216 -12.48 27.53 17.82
N ALA A 217 -13.26 26.43 17.74
CA ALA A 217 -13.09 25.26 18.61
C ALA A 217 -11.68 24.62 18.52
N VAL A 218 -10.98 24.75 17.38
CA VAL A 218 -9.60 24.27 17.24
C VAL A 218 -8.67 25.10 18.13
N PHE A 219 -8.80 26.43 18.11
CA PHE A 219 -8.04 27.31 18.97
C PHE A 219 -8.37 27.11 20.46
N GLU A 220 -9.64 26.87 20.79
CA GLU A 220 -10.05 26.53 22.16
C GLU A 220 -9.44 25.21 22.64
N ALA A 221 -9.38 24.19 21.78
CA ALA A 221 -8.73 22.92 22.10
C ALA A 221 -7.22 23.09 22.30
N VAL A 222 -6.56 23.91 21.49
CA VAL A 222 -5.14 24.27 21.65
C VAL A 222 -4.92 24.99 22.97
N ASN A 223 -5.73 26.01 23.30
CA ASN A 223 -5.65 26.72 24.57
C ASN A 223 -5.79 25.76 25.76
N LYS A 224 -6.75 24.84 25.71
CA LYS A 224 -6.95 23.80 26.73
C LYS A 224 -5.70 22.93 26.90
N ALA A 225 -5.07 22.52 25.80
CA ALA A 225 -3.86 21.70 25.84
C ALA A 225 -2.64 22.48 26.36
N ARG A 226 -2.54 23.78 26.05
CA ARG A 226 -1.45 24.66 26.50
C ARG A 226 -1.58 25.09 27.96
N GLY A 227 -2.81 25.16 28.49
CA GLY A 227 -3.10 25.72 29.80
C GLY A 227 -3.09 27.25 29.84
N ASP A 228 -3.14 27.92 28.68
CA ASP A 228 -3.18 29.38 28.54
C ASP A 228 -4.29 29.82 27.54
N LYS A 229 -4.39 31.13 27.28
CA LYS A 229 -5.31 31.72 26.28
C LYS A 229 -4.56 32.39 25.14
N ALA A 230 -3.42 31.83 24.72
CA ALA A 230 -2.61 32.42 23.67
C ALA A 230 -3.36 32.53 22.33
N TYR A 231 -4.23 31.56 22.03
CA TYR A 231 -5.07 31.47 20.82
C TYR A 231 -6.51 31.90 21.10
N ASP A 232 -6.72 33.08 21.69
CA ASP A 232 -8.06 33.64 21.90
C ASP A 232 -8.78 33.87 20.54
N PRO A 233 -9.88 33.17 20.23
CA PRO A 233 -10.60 33.32 18.95
C PRO A 233 -11.21 34.71 18.73
N GLY A 234 -11.37 35.51 19.80
CA GLY A 234 -11.80 36.91 19.69
C GLY A 234 -10.68 37.84 19.23
N LYS A 235 -9.42 37.40 19.25
CA LYS A 235 -8.23 38.20 18.88
C LYS A 235 -7.52 37.67 17.64
N TRP A 236 -7.53 36.36 17.45
CA TRP A 236 -6.78 35.68 16.41
C TRP A 236 -7.74 34.95 15.48
N SER A 237 -7.44 35.05 14.19
CA SER A 237 -8.06 34.26 13.15
C SER A 237 -6.97 33.66 12.27
N GLY A 238 -7.35 32.66 11.48
CA GLY A 238 -6.40 31.99 10.63
C GLY A 238 -7.10 31.18 9.56
N TYR A 239 -6.33 30.75 8.57
CA TYR A 239 -6.80 29.79 7.58
C TYR A 239 -5.82 28.63 7.49
N ALA A 240 -6.35 27.50 7.04
CA ALA A 240 -5.57 26.32 6.74
C ALA A 240 -5.94 25.80 5.34
N PHE A 241 -5.02 25.07 4.73
CA PHE A 241 -5.24 24.42 3.45
C PHE A 241 -4.48 23.10 3.38
N GLY A 242 -4.92 22.20 2.53
CA GLY A 242 -4.31 20.90 2.30
C GLY A 242 -4.44 20.46 0.85
N LEU A 243 -3.33 20.00 0.29
CA LEU A 243 -3.26 19.50 -1.08
C LEU A 243 -2.47 18.20 -1.14
N GLY A 244 -2.87 17.29 -2.03
CA GLY A 244 -2.17 16.04 -2.27
C GLY A 244 -1.02 16.26 -3.26
N MET A 245 0.22 16.00 -2.84
CA MET A 245 1.40 16.17 -3.71
C MET A 245 1.38 15.21 -4.88
N ASP A 246 1.08 13.93 -4.62
CA ASP A 246 1.05 12.88 -5.65
C ASP A 246 -0.01 13.21 -6.69
N ARG A 247 -1.18 13.69 -6.25
CA ARG A 247 -2.25 14.12 -7.16
C ARG A 247 -1.84 15.32 -8.01
N LEU A 248 -1.19 16.33 -7.40
CA LEU A 248 -0.67 17.47 -8.16
C LEU A 248 0.40 17.05 -9.16
N ALA A 249 1.33 16.17 -8.77
CA ALA A 249 2.35 15.64 -9.68
C ALA A 249 1.72 14.88 -10.84
N MET A 250 0.70 14.05 -10.59
CA MET A 250 -0.04 13.37 -11.65
C MET A 250 -0.68 14.36 -12.63
N ILE A 251 -1.26 15.44 -12.13
CA ILE A 251 -1.90 16.46 -12.97
C ILE A 251 -0.86 17.24 -13.79
N LEU A 252 0.23 17.68 -13.16
CA LEU A 252 1.27 18.51 -13.81
C LEU A 252 2.09 17.74 -14.83
N PHE A 253 2.38 16.47 -14.56
CA PHE A 253 3.24 15.63 -15.40
C PHE A 253 2.48 14.57 -16.20
N ASP A 254 1.14 14.62 -16.19
CA ASP A 254 0.27 13.66 -16.90
C ASP A 254 0.59 12.18 -16.56
N ILE A 255 0.82 11.90 -15.28
CA ILE A 255 1.13 10.55 -14.81
C ILE A 255 -0.19 9.79 -14.64
N PRO A 256 -0.40 8.66 -15.33
CA PRO A 256 -1.71 7.99 -15.38
C PRO A 256 -2.04 7.17 -14.14
N ASP A 257 -1.03 6.84 -13.33
CA ASP A 257 -1.15 5.87 -12.25
C ASP A 257 -0.27 6.23 -11.05
N ILE A 258 -0.91 6.47 -9.89
CA ILE A 258 -0.23 6.85 -8.64
C ILE A 258 0.76 5.77 -8.16
N ARG A 259 0.52 4.50 -8.50
CA ARG A 259 1.36 3.36 -8.06
C ARG A 259 2.75 3.43 -8.65
N LEU A 260 2.95 4.15 -9.75
CA LEU A 260 4.27 4.37 -10.37
C LEU A 260 5.24 5.08 -9.41
N PHE A 261 4.73 5.92 -8.49
CA PHE A 261 5.58 6.59 -7.49
C PHE A 261 6.23 5.61 -6.51
N ALA A 262 5.53 4.53 -6.15
CA ALA A 262 6.02 3.55 -5.17
C ALA A 262 6.84 2.40 -5.80
N GLN A 263 6.69 2.15 -7.11
CA GLN A 263 7.37 1.05 -7.80
C GLN A 263 8.88 1.25 -7.97
N ASN A 264 9.37 2.49 -7.88
CA ASN A 264 10.78 2.84 -8.06
C ASN A 264 11.39 2.34 -9.39
N ASP A 265 10.60 2.30 -10.47
CA ASP A 265 11.09 1.91 -11.79
C ASP A 265 12.05 2.97 -12.35
N LEU A 266 13.30 2.58 -12.61
CA LEU A 266 14.34 3.47 -13.15
C LEU A 266 13.94 4.10 -14.50
N ARG A 267 13.13 3.42 -15.33
CA ARG A 267 12.65 3.94 -16.62
C ARG A 267 11.62 5.05 -16.43
N PHE A 268 10.83 4.98 -15.37
CA PHE A 268 9.89 6.01 -14.99
C PHE A 268 10.64 7.22 -14.40
N LEU A 269 11.52 6.99 -13.42
CA LEU A 269 12.24 8.06 -12.73
C LEU A 269 13.12 8.91 -13.65
N LYS A 270 13.75 8.30 -14.66
CA LYS A 270 14.58 9.00 -15.66
C LYS A 270 13.83 10.02 -16.54
N GLN A 271 12.49 10.02 -16.53
CA GLN A 271 11.70 10.99 -17.30
C GLN A 271 11.65 12.37 -16.63
N PHE A 272 12.10 12.48 -15.37
CA PHE A 272 12.03 13.70 -14.54
C PHE A 272 13.41 14.27 -14.18
N THR A 273 14.46 13.81 -14.85
CA THR A 273 15.86 14.23 -14.65
C THR A 273 16.42 14.93 -15.87
#